data_AF-A0A0Q3VJ37-F1
#
_entry.id   AF-A0A0Q3VJ37-F1
#
_cell.length_a   1.000
_cell.length_b   1.000
_cell.length_c   1.000
_cell.angle_alpha   90.00
_cell.angle_beta   90.00
_cell.angle_gamma   90.00
#
_symmetry.space_group_name_H-M   'P 1'
#
loop_
_entity.id
_entity.type
_entity.pdbx_description
1 polymer ?
#
loop_
_entity_poly.entity_id
_entity_poly.type
_entity_poly.pdbx_seq_one_letter_code
_entity_poly.pdbx_strand_id
1 'polypeptide(L)'
;MSSFDIAQICLNGHVINDTYVKYPETNQKYCDKCGEKTIISCQNCHTDIRGYQYFENVISMSMVEPPSFCHECGKPYPWTEEKMAAAMELADLLDELTEQEKDDLKKSLDELVKDGPRTVVAATKFKRILSKTGPEIATGFKDILVDVVSETVKKSIWG
;
A
#
# COMPACT_ATOMS: atom_id res chain seq x y z
N MET A 1 22.38 -18.97 -3.37
CA MET A 1 21.54 -18.18 -4.32
C MET A 1 20.25 -17.81 -3.61
N SER A 2 19.71 -16.59 -3.79
CA SER A 2 18.40 -16.25 -3.22
C SER A 2 17.30 -16.54 -4.24
N SER A 3 16.27 -17.27 -3.81
CA SER A 3 15.05 -17.53 -4.57
C SER A 3 13.85 -16.99 -3.80
N PHE A 4 12.77 -16.69 -4.51
CA PHE A 4 11.52 -16.25 -3.91
C PHE A 4 10.47 -17.36 -4.04
N ASP A 5 9.67 -17.55 -3.00
CA ASP A 5 8.37 -18.21 -3.12
C ASP A 5 7.33 -17.21 -3.69
N ILE A 6 6.09 -17.66 -3.83
CA ILE A 6 4.97 -16.85 -4.29
C ILE A 6 4.14 -16.42 -3.08
N ALA A 7 3.77 -15.14 -3.03
CA ALA A 7 2.81 -14.62 -2.06
C ALA A 7 1.38 -14.74 -2.58
N GLN A 8 0.48 -15.16 -1.69
CA GLN A 8 -0.96 -15.09 -1.83
C GLN A 8 -1.51 -13.94 -0.97
N ILE A 9 -2.13 -12.97 -1.62
CA ILE A 9 -2.61 -11.74 -1.00
C ILE A 9 -4.05 -11.49 -1.47
N CYS A 10 -4.93 -11.03 -0.57
CA CYS A 10 -6.28 -10.66 -0.97
C CYS A 10 -6.34 -9.34 -1.73
N LEU A 11 -7.44 -9.07 -2.44
CA LEU A 11 -7.62 -7.81 -3.19
C LEU A 11 -7.52 -6.56 -2.29
N ASN A 12 -7.76 -6.69 -0.99
CA ASN A 12 -7.59 -5.61 0.01
C ASN A 12 -6.18 -5.57 0.65
N GLY A 13 -5.26 -6.46 0.27
CA GLY A 13 -3.85 -6.40 0.68
C GLY A 13 -3.48 -7.23 1.91
N HIS A 14 -4.40 -8.02 2.47
CA HIS A 14 -4.05 -8.96 3.54
C HIS A 14 -3.23 -10.13 2.96
N VAL A 15 -1.99 -10.26 3.44
CA VAL A 15 -1.13 -11.41 3.12
C VAL A 15 -1.70 -12.66 3.83
N ILE A 16 -1.99 -13.69 3.02
CA ILE A 16 -2.56 -14.96 3.48
C ILE A 16 -1.45 -15.99 3.67
N ASN A 17 -0.59 -16.09 2.67
CA ASN A 17 0.54 -16.99 2.67
C ASN A 17 1.68 -16.37 1.85
N ASP A 18 2.87 -16.25 2.40
CA ASP A 18 4.06 -15.80 1.67
C ASP A 18 4.87 -16.98 1.09
N THR A 19 4.44 -18.20 1.33
CA THR A 19 5.09 -19.45 0.93
C THR A 19 4.12 -20.38 0.20
N TYR A 20 3.40 -19.83 -0.79
CA TYR A 20 2.29 -20.48 -1.51
C TYR A 20 2.65 -21.86 -2.07
N VAL A 21 3.87 -22.03 -2.58
CA VAL A 21 4.34 -23.28 -3.17
C VAL A 21 4.82 -24.25 -2.10
N LYS A 22 5.58 -23.76 -1.11
CA LYS A 22 6.20 -24.61 -0.09
C LYS A 22 5.20 -25.15 0.94
N TYR A 23 4.22 -24.35 1.35
CA TYR A 23 3.22 -24.70 2.35
C TYR A 23 1.80 -24.43 1.81
N PRO A 24 1.32 -25.25 0.86
CA PRO A 24 0.03 -25.00 0.21
C PRO A 24 -1.18 -25.20 1.14
N GLU A 25 -1.01 -25.84 2.30
CA GLU A 25 -2.06 -26.07 3.29
C GLU A 25 -2.58 -24.79 3.96
N THR A 26 -1.81 -23.70 3.92
CA THR A 26 -2.22 -22.39 4.46
C THR A 26 -2.88 -21.51 3.39
N ASN A 27 -2.96 -21.97 2.13
CA ASN A 27 -3.58 -21.22 1.06
C ASN A 27 -5.10 -21.11 1.24
N GLN A 28 -5.65 -19.92 0.99
CA GLN A 28 -7.07 -19.65 1.08
C GLN A 28 -7.59 -19.01 -0.20
N LYS A 29 -8.75 -19.46 -0.72
CA LYS A 29 -9.37 -18.88 -1.92
C LYS A 29 -9.91 -17.46 -1.68
N TYR A 30 -10.34 -17.21 -0.45
CA TYR A 30 -10.86 -15.95 0.04
C TYR A 30 -10.18 -15.62 1.36
N CYS A 31 -10.07 -14.33 1.67
CA CYS A 31 -9.50 -13.84 2.91
C CYS A 31 -10.42 -14.13 4.08
N ASP A 32 -9.91 -14.77 5.12
CA ASP A 32 -10.58 -14.96 6.41
C ASP A 32 -10.86 -13.66 7.18
N LYS A 33 -10.11 -12.58 6.91
CA LYS A 33 -10.28 -11.27 7.56
C LYS A 33 -11.35 -10.39 6.93
N CYS A 34 -11.44 -10.37 5.59
CA CYS A 34 -12.32 -9.43 4.87
C CYS A 34 -13.20 -10.05 3.79
N GLY A 35 -13.12 -11.36 3.55
CA GLY A 35 -13.94 -12.06 2.56
C GLY A 35 -13.51 -11.88 1.09
N GLU A 36 -12.54 -11.01 0.82
CA GLU A 36 -12.10 -10.74 -0.56
C GLU A 36 -11.34 -11.90 -1.20
N LYS A 37 -11.41 -11.96 -2.53
CA LYS A 37 -10.68 -12.97 -3.31
C LYS A 37 -9.17 -12.81 -3.13
N THR A 38 -8.44 -13.93 -3.18
CA THR A 38 -6.98 -13.93 -3.16
C THR A 38 -6.37 -14.06 -4.55
N ILE A 39 -5.21 -13.43 -4.73
CA ILE A 39 -4.41 -13.46 -5.95
C ILE A 39 -2.96 -13.82 -5.62
N ILE A 40 -2.27 -14.41 -6.58
CA ILE A 40 -0.86 -14.81 -6.47
C ILE A 40 0.02 -14.16 -7.55
N SER A 41 -0.58 -13.43 -8.48
CA SER A 41 0.09 -12.81 -9.62
C SER A 41 -0.47 -11.42 -9.90
N CYS A 42 0.33 -10.59 -10.55
CA CYS A 42 -0.06 -9.26 -10.97
C CYS A 42 -1.22 -9.34 -11.98
N GLN A 43 -2.30 -8.59 -11.73
CA GLN A 43 -3.47 -8.59 -12.61
C GLN A 43 -3.23 -7.86 -13.95
N ASN A 44 -2.07 -7.21 -14.10
CA ASN A 44 -1.70 -6.48 -15.31
C ASN A 44 -0.73 -7.24 -16.23
N CYS A 45 0.29 -7.89 -15.66
CA CYS A 45 1.34 -8.58 -16.43
C CYS A 45 1.44 -10.08 -16.11
N HIS A 46 0.65 -10.58 -15.16
CA HIS A 46 0.60 -11.98 -14.72
C HIS A 46 1.88 -12.53 -14.08
N THR A 47 2.89 -11.68 -13.82
CA THR A 47 4.06 -12.07 -13.03
C THR A 47 3.66 -12.40 -11.60
N ASP A 48 4.20 -13.49 -11.05
CA ASP A 48 3.94 -13.90 -9.67
C ASP A 48 4.37 -12.83 -8.66
N ILE A 49 3.57 -12.69 -7.61
CA ILE A 49 3.87 -11.78 -6.50
C ILE A 49 4.97 -12.43 -5.66
N ARG A 50 6.08 -11.71 -5.46
CA ARG A 50 7.20 -12.22 -4.66
C ARG A 50 6.77 -12.38 -3.21
N GLY A 51 6.88 -13.60 -2.70
CA GLY A 51 6.69 -13.94 -1.30
C GLY A 51 8.01 -14.09 -0.57
N TYR A 52 8.09 -15.10 0.29
CA TYR A 52 9.21 -15.36 1.16
C TYR A 52 10.50 -15.51 0.37
N GLN A 53 11.53 -14.78 0.79
CA GLN A 53 12.86 -14.88 0.21
C GLN A 53 13.68 -15.92 0.96
N TYR A 54 14.12 -16.94 0.24
CA TYR A 54 15.02 -17.95 0.77
C TYR A 54 16.47 -17.46 0.73
N PHE A 55 17.11 -17.48 1.90
CA PHE A 55 18.55 -17.27 2.04
C PHE A 55 19.20 -18.56 2.54
N GLU A 56 20.32 -18.94 1.94
CA GLU A 56 21.11 -20.05 2.44
C GLU A 56 21.59 -19.74 3.87
N ASN A 57 21.30 -20.64 4.80
CA ASN A 57 21.72 -20.58 6.20
C ASN A 57 21.19 -19.39 7.03
N VAL A 58 20.14 -18.69 6.58
CA VAL A 58 19.50 -17.59 7.33
C VAL A 58 17.99 -17.81 7.41
N ILE A 59 17.46 -17.81 8.62
CA ILE A 59 16.02 -17.77 8.88
C ILE A 59 15.63 -16.30 9.03
N SER A 60 14.89 -15.75 8.06
CA SER A 60 14.25 -14.45 8.23
C SER A 60 12.91 -14.61 8.94
N MET A 61 12.70 -13.85 10.01
CA MET A 61 11.42 -13.74 10.74
C MET A 61 10.63 -12.48 10.37
N SER A 62 11.04 -11.74 9.33
CA SER A 62 10.31 -10.54 8.92
C SER A 62 8.92 -10.89 8.42
N MET A 63 7.88 -10.26 8.98
CA MET A 63 6.54 -10.28 8.40
C MET A 63 6.62 -9.70 6.98
N VAL A 64 6.12 -10.44 6.00
CA VAL A 64 6.07 -9.97 4.62
C VAL A 64 4.94 -8.95 4.50
N GLU A 65 5.31 -7.69 4.28
CA GLU A 65 4.36 -6.64 3.92
C GLU A 65 3.93 -6.81 2.46
N PRO A 66 2.65 -6.52 2.12
CA PRO A 66 2.19 -6.60 0.74
C PRO A 66 2.92 -5.55 -0.11
N PRO A 67 3.52 -5.90 -1.25
CA PRO A 67 4.19 -4.93 -2.09
C PRO A 67 3.17 -3.95 -2.68
N SER A 68 3.46 -2.64 -2.74
CA SER A 68 2.53 -1.67 -3.34
C SER A 68 2.50 -1.73 -4.87
N PHE A 69 3.63 -2.08 -5.50
CA PHE A 69 3.79 -2.06 -6.95
C PHE A 69 4.38 -3.36 -7.48
N CYS A 70 3.96 -3.74 -8.69
CA CYS A 70 4.53 -4.89 -9.38
C CYS A 70 6.00 -4.63 -9.73
N HIS A 71 6.87 -5.55 -9.34
CA HIS A 71 8.31 -5.46 -9.61
C HIS A 71 8.66 -5.58 -11.10
N GLU A 72 7.76 -6.15 -11.92
CA GLU A 72 8.01 -6.39 -13.34
C GLU A 72 7.44 -5.26 -14.22
N CYS A 73 6.18 -4.88 -14.02
CA CYS A 73 5.52 -3.87 -14.85
C CYS A 73 5.36 -2.49 -14.19
N GLY A 74 5.68 -2.34 -12.91
CA GLY A 74 5.60 -1.07 -12.18
C GLY A 74 4.19 -0.57 -11.85
N LYS A 75 3.13 -1.27 -12.30
CA LYS A 75 1.75 -0.89 -11.98
C LYS A 75 1.40 -1.21 -10.52
N PRO A 76 0.52 -0.42 -9.88
CA PRO A 76 0.05 -0.71 -8.54
C PRO A 76 -0.73 -2.03 -8.52
N TYR A 77 -0.71 -2.70 -7.36
CA TYR A 77 -1.61 -3.83 -7.10
C TYR A 77 -3.00 -3.34 -6.70
N PRO A 78 -4.03 -4.20 -6.76
CA PRO A 78 -5.41 -3.80 -6.45
C PRO A 78 -5.56 -3.12 -5.08
N TRP A 79 -4.88 -3.62 -4.04
CA TRP A 79 -4.95 -3.02 -2.70
C TRP A 79 -4.33 -1.62 -2.62
N THR A 80 -3.36 -1.32 -3.48
CA THR A 80 -2.79 0.04 -3.59
C THR A 80 -3.74 0.95 -4.34
N GLU A 81 -4.37 0.47 -5.41
CA GLU A 81 -5.39 1.22 -6.15
C GLU A 81 -6.59 1.56 -5.27
N GLU A 82 -7.13 0.58 -4.53
CA GLU A 82 -8.26 0.76 -3.62
C GLU A 82 -7.95 1.75 -2.49
N LYS A 83 -6.76 1.65 -1.86
CA LYS A 83 -6.35 2.60 -0.83
C LYS A 83 -6.17 4.02 -1.38
N MET A 84 -5.64 4.15 -2.61
CA MET A 84 -5.55 5.45 -3.28
C MET A 84 -6.92 6.02 -3.59
N ALA A 85 -7.85 5.20 -4.09
CA ALA A 85 -9.23 5.61 -4.35
C ALA A 85 -9.93 6.07 -3.06
N ALA A 86 -9.81 5.32 -1.97
CA ALA A 86 -10.36 5.68 -0.68
C ALA A 86 -9.76 7.00 -0.13
N ALA A 87 -8.45 7.22 -0.30
CA ALA A 87 -7.82 8.48 0.11
C ALA A 87 -8.28 9.67 -0.76
N MET A 88 -8.50 9.46 -2.06
CA MET A 88 -9.04 10.49 -2.95
C MET A 88 -10.50 10.82 -2.61
N GLU A 89 -11.31 9.80 -2.30
CA GLU A 89 -12.69 9.98 -1.84
C GLU A 89 -12.74 10.75 -0.51
N LEU A 90 -11.87 10.39 0.45
CA LEU A 90 -11.76 11.12 1.71
C LEU A 90 -11.39 12.59 1.48
N ALA A 91 -10.52 12.89 0.52
CA ALA A 91 -10.18 14.26 0.14
C ALA A 91 -11.38 15.03 -0.43
N ASP A 92 -12.28 14.36 -1.17
CA ASP A 92 -13.47 14.97 -1.76
C ASP A 92 -14.52 15.35 -0.72
N LEU A 93 -14.60 14.60 0.38
CA LEU A 93 -15.52 14.85 1.50
C LEU A 93 -15.15 16.07 2.36
N LEU A 94 -13.99 16.70 2.13
CA LEU A 94 -13.51 17.84 2.92
C LEU A 94 -14.12 19.15 2.44
N ASP A 95 -15.35 19.43 2.86
CA ASP A 95 -16.09 20.64 2.51
C ASP A 95 -15.39 21.94 2.96
N GLU A 96 -14.51 21.87 3.97
CA GLU A 96 -13.70 23.00 4.42
C GLU A 96 -12.56 23.40 3.46
N LEU A 97 -12.23 22.54 2.50
CA LEU A 97 -11.17 22.78 1.52
C LEU A 97 -11.73 23.38 0.23
N THR A 98 -10.98 24.31 -0.34
CA THR A 98 -11.24 24.80 -1.70
C THR A 98 -10.95 23.72 -2.74
N GLU A 99 -11.57 23.81 -3.91
CA GLU A 99 -11.31 22.88 -5.03
C GLU A 99 -9.81 22.79 -5.40
N GLN A 100 -9.09 23.91 -5.32
CA GLN A 100 -7.65 23.94 -5.54
C GLN A 100 -6.89 23.15 -4.46
N GLU A 101 -7.31 23.22 -3.21
CA GLU A 101 -6.69 22.45 -2.12
C GLU A 101 -7.01 20.97 -2.21
N LYS A 102 -8.23 20.60 -2.62
CA LYS A 102 -8.58 19.20 -2.90
C LYS A 102 -7.72 18.63 -4.03
N ASP A 103 -7.54 19.37 -5.12
CA ASP A 103 -6.66 18.97 -6.22
C ASP A 103 -5.18 18.87 -5.80
N ASP A 104 -4.67 19.85 -5.05
CA ASP A 104 -3.32 19.80 -4.49
C ASP A 104 -3.12 18.62 -3.52
N LEU A 105 -4.15 18.29 -2.73
CA LEU A 105 -4.13 17.15 -1.81
C LEU A 105 -4.05 15.83 -2.60
N LYS A 106 -4.92 15.63 -3.60
CA LYS A 106 -4.92 14.45 -4.46
C LYS A 106 -3.59 14.26 -5.20
N LYS A 107 -3.04 15.33 -5.77
CA LYS A 107 -1.69 15.30 -6.39
C LYS A 107 -0.60 14.95 -5.39
N SER A 108 -0.75 15.39 -4.13
CA SER A 108 0.21 15.04 -3.08
C SER A 108 0.13 13.55 -2.75
N LEU A 109 -1.06 12.94 -2.71
CA LEU A 109 -1.22 11.49 -2.50
C LEU A 109 -0.42 10.67 -3.52
N ASP A 110 -0.53 10.99 -4.81
CA ASP A 110 0.19 10.28 -5.88
C ASP A 110 1.71 10.32 -5.73
N GLU A 111 2.24 11.47 -5.31
CA GLU A 111 3.68 11.66 -5.12
C GLU A 111 4.18 10.99 -3.83
N LEU A 112 3.35 10.97 -2.77
CA LEU A 112 3.68 10.31 -1.50
C LEU A 112 3.83 8.79 -1.66
N VAL A 113 2.97 8.15 -2.45
CA VAL A 113 3.03 6.70 -2.66
C VAL A 113 4.23 6.28 -3.52
N LYS A 114 4.69 7.12 -4.45
CA LYS A 114 5.83 6.81 -5.33
C LYS A 114 7.19 6.89 -4.63
N ASP A 115 7.27 7.55 -3.47
CA ASP A 115 8.50 7.78 -2.71
C ASP A 115 9.70 8.27 -3.57
N GLY A 116 9.46 9.30 -4.38
CA GLY A 116 10.47 9.92 -5.25
C GLY A 116 11.04 11.26 -4.75
N PRO A 117 11.81 11.97 -5.59
CA PRO A 117 12.39 13.28 -5.21
C PRO A 117 11.37 14.34 -4.81
N ARG A 118 10.11 14.20 -5.25
CA ARG A 118 9.01 15.14 -4.96
C ARG A 118 8.29 14.84 -3.65
N THR A 119 8.55 13.70 -3.02
CA THR A 119 7.88 13.25 -1.79
C THR A 119 7.98 14.28 -0.67
N VAL A 120 9.12 14.95 -0.51
CA VAL A 120 9.29 15.98 0.53
C VAL A 120 8.33 17.16 0.34
N VAL A 121 8.14 17.59 -0.91
CA VAL A 121 7.21 18.67 -1.27
C VAL A 121 5.78 18.21 -1.04
N ALA A 122 5.45 16.99 -1.48
CA ALA A 122 4.13 16.40 -1.31
C ALA A 122 3.77 16.23 0.18
N ALA A 123 4.68 15.71 1.01
CA ALA A 123 4.49 15.59 2.46
C ALA A 123 4.26 16.95 3.13
N THR A 124 5.01 17.98 2.70
CA THR A 124 4.84 19.33 3.22
C THR A 124 3.48 19.93 2.86
N LYS A 125 3.06 19.79 1.58
CA LYS A 125 1.73 20.21 1.12
C LYS A 125 0.62 19.47 1.86
N PHE A 126 0.73 18.14 1.94
CA PHE A 126 -0.20 17.26 2.62
C PHE A 126 -0.42 17.68 4.08
N LYS A 127 0.66 17.86 4.85
CA LYS A 127 0.58 18.36 6.23
C LYS A 127 -0.10 19.72 6.32
N ARG A 128 0.26 20.66 5.44
CA ARG A 128 -0.28 22.01 5.45
C ARG A 128 -1.79 22.01 5.18
N ILE A 129 -2.25 21.17 4.26
CA ILE A 129 -3.68 21.01 3.97
C ILE A 129 -4.39 20.33 5.15
N LEU A 130 -3.87 19.21 5.65
CA LEU A 130 -4.47 18.49 6.78
C LEU A 130 -4.54 19.33 8.06
N SER A 131 -3.64 20.28 8.28
CA SER A 131 -3.71 21.18 9.43
C SER A 131 -4.96 22.08 9.46
N LYS A 132 -5.69 22.18 8.34
CA LYS A 132 -6.96 22.88 8.23
C LYS A 132 -8.16 21.99 8.55
N THR A 133 -7.96 20.68 8.62
CA THR A 133 -8.98 19.66 8.86
C THR A 133 -8.96 19.19 10.31
N GLY A 134 -10.01 18.48 10.74
CA GLY A 134 -10.08 17.89 12.07
C GLY A 134 -9.11 16.71 12.29
N PRO A 135 -8.75 16.39 13.55
CA PRO A 135 -7.86 15.27 13.88
C PRO A 135 -8.40 13.91 13.44
N GLU A 136 -9.72 13.76 13.35
CA GLU A 136 -10.38 12.54 12.85
C GLU A 136 -10.05 12.30 11.37
N ILE A 137 -10.07 13.35 10.54
CA ILE A 137 -9.69 13.27 9.13
C ILE A 137 -8.21 12.91 8.97
N ALA A 138 -7.33 13.56 9.74
CA ALA A 138 -5.91 13.25 9.72
C ALA A 138 -5.62 11.79 10.11
N THR A 139 -6.42 11.23 11.02
CA THR A 139 -6.36 9.81 11.41
C THR A 139 -6.88 8.92 10.30
N GLY A 140 -8.01 9.26 9.67
CA GLY A 140 -8.54 8.53 8.50
C GLY A 140 -7.53 8.41 7.36
N PHE A 141 -6.85 9.50 7.01
CA PHE A 141 -5.77 9.45 6.02
C PHE A 141 -4.60 8.55 6.45
N LYS A 142 -4.24 8.57 7.73
CA LYS A 142 -3.18 7.70 8.25
C LYS A 142 -3.57 6.24 8.09
N ASP A 143 -4.76 5.86 8.51
CA ASP A 143 -5.22 4.47 8.48
C ASP A 143 -5.31 3.92 7.05
N ILE A 144 -5.66 4.78 6.08
CA ILE A 144 -5.69 4.40 4.66
C ILE A 144 -4.27 4.24 4.10
N LEU A 145 -3.37 5.19 4.39
CA LEU A 145 -2.08 5.30 3.68
C LEU A 145 -0.92 4.58 4.36
N VAL A 146 -1.04 4.19 5.63
CA VAL A 146 0.07 3.68 6.45
C VAL A 146 0.71 2.42 5.88
N ASP A 147 0.00 1.56 5.13
CA ASP A 147 0.62 0.38 4.51
C ASP A 147 1.02 0.58 3.04
N VAL A 148 0.82 1.78 2.49
CA VAL A 148 1.08 2.09 1.08
C VAL A 148 2.31 2.97 0.93
N VAL A 149 2.46 3.94 1.81
CA VAL A 149 3.60 4.87 1.79
C VAL A 149 4.80 4.29 2.53
N SER A 150 6.01 4.68 2.14
CA SER A 150 7.24 4.18 2.75
C SER A 150 7.40 4.60 4.21
N GLU A 151 8.19 3.88 4.98
CA GLU A 151 8.55 4.25 6.37
C GLU A 151 9.09 5.68 6.49
N THR A 152 9.84 6.14 5.48
CA THR A 152 10.34 7.51 5.42
C THR A 152 9.18 8.51 5.34
N VAL A 153 8.19 8.24 4.49
CA VAL A 153 6.98 9.07 4.38
C VAL A 153 6.17 9.04 5.66
N LYS A 154 5.98 7.86 6.27
CA LYS A 154 5.23 7.73 7.53
C LYS A 154 5.83 8.62 8.61
N LYS A 155 7.16 8.55 8.79
CA LYS A 155 7.90 9.39 9.74
C LYS A 155 7.86 10.86 9.36
N SER A 156 7.94 11.16 8.06
CA SER A 156 7.83 12.55 7.60
C SER A 156 6.48 13.14 7.97
N ILE A 157 5.37 12.41 7.85
CA ILE A 157 4.01 12.93 8.06
C ILE A 157 3.56 12.84 9.52
N TRP A 158 3.71 11.67 10.14
CA TRP A 158 3.16 11.34 11.47
C TRP A 158 4.21 11.02 12.53
N GLY A 159 5.49 11.20 12.22
CA GLY A 159 6.60 11.05 13.17
C GLY A 159 6.88 12.30 13.99
#